data_AF-A0A924P841-F1
#
_entry.id   AF-A0A924P841-F1
#
_cell.length_a   1.000
_cell.length_b   1.000
_cell.length_c   1.000
_cell.angle_alpha   90.00
_cell.angle_beta   90.00
_cell.angle_gamma   90.00
#
_symmetry.space_group_name_H-M   'P 1'
#
loop_
_entity.id
_entity.type
_entity.pdbx_description
1 polymer ?
#
loop_
_entity_poly.entity_id
_entity_poly.type
_entity_poly.pdbx_seq_one_letter_code
_entity_poly.pdbx_strand_id
1 'polypeptide(L)'
;MSEAILNLHITDLSRGGAGVARDTSGRVIFVPYSLPGDEVRVQIIDAHKRFAQGLLLEVVKSSKDRVNPPCAVFGKCGGCQWQHVPYSLQWKTKVSGVQQALARVQVRLSEISEYPAQKVWEYRNRVQLRGQFVEDAQGGRTELGFFARGSHDLIAAERCEISRPEINQGWGETRRQAQSLDRSEPFKVEVEVLSAPFPGGPAELRRTWNSAHGAAGFRQVNDEQNEQLKGWIRSTFEPWNGSELYDLFGGAGNLSLQFQDSMSMIHCVDVSSPAQSPVGTPSHFRFYSSPASRWIVKQANQASKNAKVTSEKTSRLAILDPPREGLSDSFEEIAVSLEKLGVDRLIAVGCDPDSWAKDVSRFQSRGWILRKTALFDFFPQTPHVESAGFLTLGDV
;
A
#
# COMPACT_ATOMS: atom_id res chain seq x y z
N MET A 1 -27.85 -20.36 -8.57
CA MET A 1 -26.52 -20.40 -7.93
C MET A 1 -26.36 -21.77 -7.32
N SER A 2 -25.27 -22.50 -7.59
CA SER A 2 -25.10 -23.84 -7.02
C SER A 2 -24.59 -23.73 -5.58
N GLU A 3 -25.42 -24.05 -4.60
CA GLU A 3 -25.03 -24.16 -3.18
C GLU A 3 -24.28 -25.47 -2.89
N ALA A 4 -23.49 -25.95 -3.85
CA ALA A 4 -22.79 -27.22 -3.72
C ALA A 4 -21.77 -27.13 -2.57
N ILE A 5 -21.87 -28.07 -1.64
CA ILE A 5 -20.91 -28.24 -0.55
C ILE A 5 -19.88 -29.29 -0.98
N LEU A 6 -18.61 -28.92 -0.92
CA LEU A 6 -17.48 -29.76 -1.31
C LEU A 6 -16.52 -29.94 -0.14
N ASN A 7 -15.93 -31.14 -0.02
CA ASN A 7 -14.75 -31.36 0.81
C ASN A 7 -13.52 -31.21 -0.09
N LEU A 8 -12.60 -30.30 0.28
CA LEU A 8 -11.45 -29.95 -0.53
C LEU A 8 -10.17 -30.05 0.30
N HIS A 9 -9.09 -30.44 -0.36
CA HIS A 9 -7.74 -30.31 0.16
C HIS A 9 -7.10 -29.06 -0.41
N ILE A 10 -6.64 -28.15 0.45
CA ILE A 10 -5.99 -26.92 0.03
C ILE A 10 -4.53 -27.20 -0.29
N THR A 11 -4.10 -26.86 -1.50
CA THR A 11 -2.76 -27.19 -2.00
C THR A 11 -1.84 -25.98 -2.13
N ASP A 12 -2.41 -24.78 -2.26
CA ASP A 12 -1.63 -23.56 -2.51
C ASP A 12 -2.32 -22.32 -1.92
N LEU A 13 -1.63 -21.17 -1.91
CA LEU A 13 -2.13 -19.89 -1.43
C LEU A 13 -2.03 -18.86 -2.57
N SER A 14 -3.18 -18.33 -2.97
CA SER A 14 -3.24 -17.29 -4.01
C SER A 14 -2.68 -15.97 -3.51
N ARG A 15 -2.22 -15.12 -4.45
CA ARG A 15 -1.81 -13.73 -4.17
C ARG A 15 -2.90 -12.94 -3.43
N GLY A 16 -4.18 -13.14 -3.81
CA GLY A 16 -5.33 -12.47 -3.16
C GLY A 16 -5.66 -13.01 -1.77
N GLY A 17 -4.89 -13.99 -1.30
CA GLY A 17 -4.91 -14.50 0.05
C GLY A 17 -5.93 -15.58 0.35
N ALA A 18 -6.58 -16.12 -0.67
CA ALA A 18 -7.39 -17.32 -0.56
C ALA A 18 -6.53 -18.58 -0.73
N GLY A 19 -6.79 -19.62 0.05
CA GLY A 19 -6.28 -20.95 -0.25
C GLY A 19 -6.84 -21.45 -1.58
N VAL A 20 -6.07 -22.27 -2.27
CA VAL A 20 -6.39 -22.77 -3.60
C VAL A 20 -6.53 -24.28 -3.53
N ALA A 21 -7.65 -24.78 -4.04
CA ALA A 21 -7.90 -26.19 -4.27
C ALA A 21 -8.37 -26.40 -5.71
N ARG A 22 -8.44 -27.66 -6.12
CA ARG A 22 -9.12 -28.07 -7.36
C ARG A 22 -10.19 -29.10 -7.03
N ASP A 23 -11.37 -28.96 -7.62
CA ASP A 23 -12.37 -30.02 -7.54
C ASP A 23 -12.02 -31.19 -8.48
N THR A 24 -12.85 -32.22 -8.46
CA THR A 24 -12.70 -33.43 -9.29
C THR A 24 -12.71 -33.16 -10.80
N SER A 25 -13.24 -32.02 -11.23
CA SER A 25 -13.22 -31.58 -12.64
C SER A 25 -11.96 -30.79 -13.01
N GLY A 26 -11.08 -30.53 -12.04
CA GLY A 26 -9.86 -29.72 -12.21
C GLY A 26 -10.10 -28.21 -12.13
N ARG A 27 -11.33 -27.77 -11.86
CA ARG A 27 -11.69 -26.35 -11.72
C ARG A 27 -11.06 -25.78 -10.45
N VAL A 28 -10.46 -24.58 -10.56
CA VAL A 28 -9.78 -23.90 -9.45
C VAL A 28 -10.80 -23.33 -8.48
N ILE A 29 -10.65 -23.58 -7.19
CA ILE A 29 -11.53 -23.05 -6.15
C ILE A 29 -10.70 -22.21 -5.19
N PHE A 30 -11.08 -20.94 -5.03
CA PHE A 30 -10.50 -20.02 -4.08
C PHE A 30 -11.30 -20.05 -2.78
N VAL A 31 -10.63 -20.35 -1.67
CA VAL A 31 -11.23 -20.50 -0.34
C VAL A 31 -10.52 -19.55 0.62
N PRO A 32 -11.06 -18.35 0.88
CA PRO A 32 -10.50 -17.45 1.90
C PRO A 32 -10.42 -18.11 3.29
N TYR A 33 -9.43 -17.67 4.08
CA TYR A 33 -9.18 -18.14 5.46
C TYR A 33 -8.80 -19.62 5.60
N SER A 34 -8.48 -20.30 4.50
CA SER A 34 -7.85 -21.62 4.49
C SER A 34 -6.34 -21.52 4.22
N LEU A 35 -5.61 -22.60 4.46
CA LEU A 35 -4.15 -22.68 4.34
C LEU A 35 -3.74 -23.97 3.60
N PRO A 36 -2.66 -23.98 2.80
CA PRO A 36 -2.09 -25.22 2.27
C PRO A 36 -1.91 -26.29 3.34
N GLY A 37 -2.39 -27.50 3.05
CA GLY A 37 -2.43 -28.62 3.98
C GLY A 37 -3.75 -28.78 4.73
N ASP A 38 -4.65 -27.80 4.72
CA ASP A 38 -5.98 -27.94 5.32
C ASP A 38 -6.85 -28.93 4.51
N GLU A 39 -7.67 -29.72 5.21
CA GLU A 39 -8.86 -30.38 4.65
C GLU A 39 -10.09 -29.59 5.12
N VAL A 40 -10.90 -29.10 4.18
CA VAL A 40 -11.97 -28.12 4.45
C VAL A 40 -13.30 -28.53 3.86
N ARG A 41 -14.39 -28.10 4.50
CA ARG A 41 -15.76 -28.12 3.94
C ARG A 41 -16.11 -26.73 3.44
N VAL A 42 -16.51 -26.63 2.18
CA VAL A 42 -16.65 -25.36 1.46
C VAL A 42 -17.98 -25.30 0.72
N GLN A 43 -18.71 -24.20 0.87
CA GLN A 43 -19.89 -23.90 0.05
C GLN A 43 -19.47 -23.06 -1.15
N ILE A 44 -19.82 -23.47 -2.36
CA ILE A 44 -19.59 -22.65 -3.56
C ILE A 44 -20.59 -21.50 -3.58
N ILE A 45 -20.08 -20.26 -3.66
CA ILE A 45 -20.89 -19.04 -3.63
C ILE A 45 -20.88 -18.27 -4.95
N ASP A 46 -19.84 -18.44 -5.76
CA ASP A 46 -19.77 -17.91 -7.12
C ASP A 46 -19.01 -18.90 -8.00
N ALA A 47 -19.57 -19.25 -9.15
CA ALA A 47 -19.07 -20.34 -9.99
C ALA A 47 -18.96 -19.91 -11.45
N HIS A 48 -17.75 -20.05 -11.99
CA HIS A 48 -17.42 -19.82 -13.39
C HIS A 48 -16.92 -21.13 -14.03
N LYS A 49 -16.75 -21.13 -15.36
CA LYS A 49 -16.32 -22.32 -16.11
C LYS A 49 -14.96 -22.87 -15.65
N ARG A 50 -14.01 -21.99 -15.30
CA ARG A 50 -12.62 -22.36 -14.97
C ARG A 50 -12.25 -22.15 -13.51
N PHE A 51 -13.04 -21.38 -12.77
CA PHE A 51 -12.79 -21.09 -11.36
C PHE A 51 -14.10 -20.91 -10.58
N ALA A 52 -14.02 -21.00 -9.25
CA ALA A 52 -15.11 -20.68 -8.34
C ALA A 52 -14.59 -20.02 -7.06
N GLN A 53 -15.45 -19.27 -6.39
CA GLN A 53 -15.25 -18.76 -5.03
C GLN A 53 -16.00 -19.65 -4.05
N GLY A 54 -15.30 -20.05 -3.00
CA GLY A 54 -15.83 -20.88 -1.91
C GLY A 54 -15.89 -20.12 -0.60
N LEU A 55 -17.00 -20.24 0.10
CA LEU A 55 -17.13 -19.88 1.50
C LEU A 55 -16.65 -21.04 2.37
N LEU A 56 -15.62 -20.81 3.19
CA LEU A 56 -15.14 -21.78 4.17
C LEU A 56 -16.21 -21.99 5.24
N LEU A 57 -16.76 -23.20 5.33
CA LEU A 57 -17.69 -23.58 6.39
C LEU A 57 -16.96 -24.15 7.60
N GLU A 58 -15.99 -25.03 7.36
CA GLU A 58 -15.27 -25.75 8.40
C GLU A 58 -13.87 -26.16 7.94
N VAL A 59 -12.89 -26.07 8.84
CA VAL A 59 -11.59 -26.74 8.68
C VAL A 59 -11.70 -28.09 9.37
N VAL A 60 -11.92 -29.14 8.59
CA VAL A 60 -12.11 -30.52 9.09
C VAL A 60 -10.81 -31.06 9.67
N LYS A 61 -9.69 -30.73 9.02
CA LYS A 61 -8.35 -31.04 9.51
C LYS A 61 -7.42 -29.89 9.20
N SER A 62 -6.83 -29.32 10.26
CA SER A 62 -5.89 -28.22 10.15
C SER A 62 -4.55 -28.69 9.58
N SER A 63 -3.97 -27.87 8.70
CA SER A 63 -2.55 -27.93 8.39
C SER A 63 -1.71 -27.81 9.65
N LYS A 64 -0.55 -28.47 9.67
CA LYS A 64 0.43 -28.38 10.77
C LYS A 64 1.06 -27.01 10.88
N ASP A 65 1.08 -26.28 9.76
CA ASP A 65 1.65 -24.94 9.67
C ASP A 65 0.64 -23.87 10.08
N ARG A 66 -0.63 -24.20 10.33
CA ARG A 66 -1.64 -23.19 10.67
C ARG A 66 -1.31 -22.50 11.99
N VAL A 67 -1.31 -21.18 11.96
CA VAL A 67 -1.18 -20.33 13.15
C VAL A 67 -2.57 -20.02 13.71
N ASN A 68 -2.69 -19.95 15.03
CA ASN A 68 -3.92 -19.44 15.66
C ASN A 68 -3.97 -17.91 15.58
N PRO A 69 -4.97 -17.30 14.92
CA PRO A 69 -5.09 -15.85 14.83
C PRO A 69 -5.25 -15.22 16.22
N PRO A 70 -4.42 -14.23 16.61
CA PRO A 70 -4.55 -13.58 17.91
C PRO A 70 -5.74 -12.61 17.99
N CYS A 71 -6.22 -12.09 16.85
CA CYS A 71 -7.33 -11.14 16.82
C CYS A 71 -8.68 -11.84 17.00
N ALA A 72 -9.43 -11.44 18.04
CA ALA A 72 -10.74 -12.00 18.38
C ALA A 72 -11.81 -11.83 17.28
N VAL A 73 -11.63 -10.88 16.37
CA VAL A 73 -12.56 -10.59 15.26
C VAL A 73 -11.99 -10.95 13.88
N PHE A 74 -10.88 -11.70 13.83
CA PHE A 74 -10.34 -12.24 12.58
C PHE A 74 -11.38 -13.12 11.86
N GLY A 75 -11.39 -13.07 10.52
CA GLY A 75 -12.40 -13.73 9.70
C GLY A 75 -13.69 -12.92 9.51
N LYS A 76 -14.03 -12.03 10.45
CA LYS A 76 -15.18 -11.12 10.36
C LYS A 76 -14.77 -9.73 9.87
N CYS A 77 -13.78 -9.13 10.53
CA CYS A 77 -13.23 -7.82 10.15
C CYS A 77 -12.58 -7.88 8.75
N GLY A 78 -12.80 -6.85 7.93
CA GLY A 78 -12.24 -6.76 6.58
C GLY A 78 -10.74 -6.45 6.51
N GLY A 79 -10.08 -6.18 7.64
CA GLY A 79 -8.71 -5.67 7.68
C GLY A 79 -7.61 -6.70 7.36
N CYS A 80 -7.64 -7.88 7.97
CA CYS A 80 -6.59 -8.91 7.83
C CYS A 80 -7.14 -10.17 7.18
N GLN A 81 -6.33 -10.81 6.32
CA GLN A 81 -6.71 -12.02 5.60
C GLN A 81 -5.81 -13.21 5.95
N TRP A 82 -4.64 -12.98 6.58
CA TRP A 82 -3.58 -13.99 6.73
C TRP A 82 -3.11 -14.25 8.16
N GLN A 83 -3.85 -13.85 9.20
CA GLN A 83 -3.40 -14.11 10.57
C GLN A 83 -3.26 -15.61 10.91
N HIS A 84 -3.89 -16.50 10.13
CA HIS A 84 -3.76 -17.94 10.25
C HIS A 84 -2.59 -18.54 9.44
N VAL A 85 -1.91 -17.73 8.62
CA VAL A 85 -0.81 -18.13 7.75
C VAL A 85 0.52 -17.81 8.45
N PRO A 86 1.49 -18.75 8.53
CA PRO A 86 2.83 -18.46 9.00
C PRO A 86 3.46 -17.30 8.23
N TYR A 87 4.12 -16.41 8.96
CA TYR A 87 4.69 -15.22 8.34
C TYR A 87 5.72 -15.54 7.24
N SER A 88 6.52 -16.60 7.40
CA SER A 88 7.45 -17.08 6.36
C SER A 88 6.73 -17.42 5.05
N LEU A 89 5.55 -18.03 5.12
CA LEU A 89 4.73 -18.32 3.96
C LEU A 89 4.07 -17.05 3.40
N GLN A 90 3.60 -16.13 4.26
CA GLN A 90 3.08 -14.84 3.81
C GLN A 90 4.11 -14.11 2.94
N TRP A 91 5.34 -13.98 3.42
CA TRP A 91 6.41 -13.30 2.70
C TRP A 91 6.78 -14.02 1.40
N LYS A 92 6.97 -15.34 1.45
CA LYS A 92 7.24 -16.16 0.26
C LYS A 92 6.16 -15.98 -0.82
N THR A 93 4.89 -15.97 -0.42
CA THR A 93 3.77 -15.76 -1.35
C THR A 93 3.77 -14.36 -1.95
N LYS A 94 4.09 -13.31 -1.18
CA LYS A 94 4.24 -11.93 -1.69
C LYS A 94 5.34 -11.82 -2.74
N VAL A 95 6.53 -12.32 -2.43
CA VAL A 95 7.68 -12.32 -3.35
C VAL A 95 7.36 -13.07 -4.64
N SER A 96 6.82 -14.29 -4.53
CA SER A 96 6.43 -15.07 -5.71
C SER A 96 5.33 -14.37 -6.53
N GLY A 97 4.38 -13.72 -5.87
CA GLY A 97 3.33 -12.96 -6.53
C GLY A 97 3.86 -11.85 -7.43
N VAL A 98 4.87 -11.10 -6.97
CA VAL A 98 5.53 -10.06 -7.77
C VAL A 98 6.33 -10.65 -8.92
N GLN A 99 7.08 -11.72 -8.67
CA GLN A 99 7.84 -12.42 -9.71
C GLN A 99 6.93 -12.91 -10.84
N GLN A 100 5.79 -13.50 -10.49
CA GLN A 100 4.79 -13.94 -11.45
C GLN A 100 4.14 -12.77 -12.20
N ALA A 101 3.90 -11.64 -11.55
CA ALA A 101 3.36 -10.44 -12.19
C ALA A 101 4.31 -9.91 -13.27
N LEU A 102 5.60 -9.77 -12.97
CA LEU A 102 6.61 -9.36 -13.94
C LEU A 102 6.77 -10.38 -15.08
N ALA A 103 6.77 -11.67 -14.78
CA ALA A 103 6.85 -12.72 -15.79
C ALA A 103 5.67 -12.68 -16.79
N ARG A 104 4.44 -12.39 -16.31
CA ARG A 104 3.24 -12.26 -17.17
C ARG A 104 3.37 -11.14 -18.21
N VAL A 105 4.06 -10.06 -17.85
CA VAL A 105 4.31 -8.91 -18.73
C VAL A 105 5.69 -8.95 -19.38
N GLN A 106 6.34 -10.12 -19.34
CA GLN A 106 7.63 -10.42 -19.98
C GLN A 106 8.78 -9.52 -19.52
N VAL A 107 8.68 -8.92 -18.33
CA VAL A 107 9.76 -8.15 -17.74
C VAL A 107 10.76 -9.12 -17.13
N ARG A 108 12.01 -9.08 -17.62
CA ARG A 108 13.10 -9.85 -17.01
C ARG A 108 13.44 -9.24 -15.66
N LEU A 109 13.37 -10.08 -14.63
CA LEU A 109 13.77 -9.73 -13.28
C LEU A 109 15.28 -9.49 -13.18
N SER A 110 15.64 -8.40 -12.50
CA SER A 110 16.95 -8.20 -11.88
C SER A 110 17.03 -8.98 -10.57
N GLU A 111 18.15 -8.85 -9.85
CA GLU A 111 18.20 -9.18 -8.43
C GLU A 111 17.08 -8.44 -7.66
N ILE A 112 16.47 -9.14 -6.70
CA ILE A 112 15.42 -8.61 -5.83
C ILE A 112 16.00 -8.44 -4.44
N SER A 113 16.00 -7.21 -3.93
CA SER A 113 16.24 -6.93 -2.51
C SER A 113 14.95 -7.15 -1.72
N GLU A 114 15.01 -8.01 -0.70
CA GLU A 114 13.86 -8.37 0.11
C GLU A 114 13.89 -7.68 1.47
N TYR A 115 12.84 -6.92 1.79
CA TYR A 115 12.66 -6.23 3.06
C TYR A 115 11.39 -6.74 3.77
N PRO A 116 11.44 -7.92 4.40
CA PRO A 116 10.33 -8.38 5.22
C PRO A 116 10.07 -7.40 6.38
N ALA A 117 8.83 -7.38 6.87
CA ALA A 117 8.43 -6.62 8.04
C ALA A 117 9.27 -6.99 9.26
N GLN A 118 9.83 -5.97 9.92
CA GLN A 118 10.55 -6.13 11.19
C GLN A 118 9.58 -6.50 12.33
N LYS A 119 8.35 -5.96 12.27
CA LYS A 119 7.24 -6.26 13.17
C LYS A 119 6.03 -6.67 12.35
N VAL A 120 5.46 -7.82 12.68
CA VAL A 120 4.28 -8.37 11.99
C VAL A 120 2.96 -8.03 12.69
N TRP A 121 3.06 -7.41 13.86
CA TRP A 121 2.00 -6.88 14.73
C TRP A 121 2.38 -5.47 15.17
N GLU A 122 1.41 -4.70 15.67
CA GLU A 122 1.64 -3.38 16.27
C GLU A 122 2.44 -2.39 15.39
N TYR A 123 2.41 -2.55 14.07
CA TYR A 123 3.18 -1.72 13.13
C TYR A 123 2.37 -0.52 12.63
N ARG A 124 1.03 -0.62 12.66
CA ARG A 124 0.16 0.32 11.95
C ARG A 124 -0.01 1.60 12.75
N ASN A 125 0.58 2.69 12.27
CA ASN A 125 0.55 4.02 12.90
C ASN A 125 -0.73 4.82 12.64
N ARG A 126 -1.60 4.33 11.74
CA ARG A 126 -2.86 4.99 11.38
C ARG A 126 -3.97 3.99 11.10
N VAL A 127 -5.11 4.18 11.73
CA VAL A 127 -6.33 3.39 11.48
C VAL A 127 -7.50 4.28 11.18
N GLN A 128 -8.45 3.72 10.44
CA GLN A 128 -9.72 4.35 10.19
C GLN A 128 -10.81 3.48 10.79
N LEU A 129 -11.35 3.92 11.92
CA LEU A 129 -12.40 3.24 12.64
C LEU A 129 -13.78 3.69 12.14
N ARG A 130 -14.74 2.79 12.29
CA ARG A 130 -16.17 3.01 12.06
C ARG A 130 -16.88 2.86 13.39
N GLY A 131 -17.92 3.64 13.59
CA GLY A 131 -18.74 3.50 14.78
C GLY A 131 -20.17 3.93 14.54
N GLN A 132 -21.03 3.54 15.47
CA GLN A 132 -22.44 3.85 15.49
C GLN A 132 -22.92 3.85 16.94
N PHE A 133 -24.03 4.51 17.21
CA PHE A 133 -24.73 4.37 18.47
C PHE A 133 -25.75 3.23 18.35
N VAL A 134 -25.81 2.35 19.35
CA VAL A 134 -26.78 1.25 19.42
C VAL A 134 -27.57 1.41 20.70
N GLU A 135 -28.90 1.52 20.58
CA GLU A 135 -29.78 1.53 21.74
C GLU A 135 -29.82 0.14 22.40
N ASP A 136 -29.70 0.11 23.72
CA ASP A 136 -29.81 -1.08 24.54
C ASP A 136 -30.61 -0.78 25.82
N ALA A 137 -30.85 -1.81 26.63
CA ALA A 137 -31.63 -1.69 27.87
C ALA A 137 -30.97 -0.75 28.91
N GLN A 138 -29.72 -0.33 28.72
CA GLN A 138 -28.96 0.54 29.61
C GLN A 138 -28.90 1.99 29.10
N GLY A 139 -29.68 2.35 28.08
CA GLY A 139 -29.70 3.70 27.51
C GLY A 139 -28.73 3.88 26.34
N GLY A 140 -28.22 2.77 25.79
CA GLY A 140 -27.44 2.70 24.57
C GLY A 140 -25.94 2.83 24.76
N ARG A 141 -25.20 2.33 23.76
CA ARG A 141 -23.74 2.26 23.75
C ARG A 141 -23.17 2.66 22.39
N THR A 142 -21.98 3.25 22.42
CA THR A 142 -21.22 3.52 21.19
C THR A 142 -20.38 2.32 20.82
N GLU A 143 -20.68 1.71 19.67
CA GLU A 143 -19.84 0.69 19.07
C GLU A 143 -18.76 1.33 18.21
N LEU A 144 -17.55 0.74 18.25
CA LEU A 144 -16.39 1.21 17.51
C LEU A 144 -15.64 -0.01 16.97
N GLY A 145 -15.19 0.05 15.73
CA GLY A 145 -14.51 -1.06 15.09
C GLY A 145 -14.23 -0.81 13.62
N PHE A 146 -14.42 -1.83 12.79
CA PHE A 146 -14.12 -1.80 11.36
C PHE A 146 -15.29 -2.37 10.56
N PHE A 147 -15.32 -2.11 9.27
CA PHE A 147 -16.27 -2.79 8.41
C PHE A 147 -15.92 -4.27 8.20
N ALA A 148 -16.94 -5.11 8.08
CA ALA A 148 -16.81 -6.48 7.66
C ALA A 148 -16.29 -6.56 6.22
N ARG A 149 -15.74 -7.72 5.87
CA ARG A 149 -15.22 -7.94 4.51
C ARG A 149 -16.36 -7.86 3.48
N GLY A 150 -16.25 -6.92 2.54
CA GLY A 150 -17.19 -6.82 1.41
C GLY A 150 -18.56 -6.24 1.75
N SER A 151 -18.74 -5.67 2.94
CA SER A 151 -19.95 -4.94 3.33
C SER A 151 -19.60 -3.68 4.12
N HIS A 152 -20.63 -2.92 4.51
CA HIS A 152 -20.50 -1.78 5.41
C HIS A 152 -20.98 -2.12 6.83
N ASP A 153 -21.09 -3.41 7.15
CA ASP A 153 -21.52 -3.85 8.47
C ASP A 153 -20.42 -3.60 9.48
N LEU A 154 -20.77 -3.01 10.61
CA LEU A 154 -19.82 -2.75 11.68
C LEU A 154 -19.47 -4.04 12.42
N ILE A 155 -18.18 -4.35 12.47
CA ILE A 155 -17.60 -5.34 13.38
C ILE A 155 -17.00 -4.59 14.55
N ALA A 156 -17.74 -4.54 15.67
CA ALA A 156 -17.27 -3.96 16.91
C ALA A 156 -15.99 -4.65 17.39
N ALA A 157 -15.03 -3.85 17.85
CA ALA A 157 -13.76 -4.31 18.36
C ALA A 157 -13.33 -3.47 19.57
N GLU A 158 -12.50 -4.06 20.43
CA GLU A 158 -11.90 -3.38 21.58
C GLU A 158 -10.43 -3.00 21.34
N ARG A 159 -9.80 -3.63 20.34
CA ARG A 159 -8.40 -3.42 19.96
C ARG A 159 -8.15 -4.00 18.57
N CYS A 160 -6.99 -3.69 18.01
CA CYS A 160 -6.52 -4.23 16.75
C CYS A 160 -5.05 -4.64 16.86
N GLU A 161 -4.75 -5.93 16.72
CA GLU A 161 -3.39 -6.47 16.94
C GLU A 161 -2.32 -5.96 15.97
N ILE A 162 -2.71 -5.46 14.80
CA ILE A 162 -1.76 -4.82 13.87
C ILE A 162 -1.57 -3.33 14.14
N SER A 163 -2.40 -2.72 14.99
CA SER A 163 -2.32 -1.29 15.33
C SER A 163 -1.31 -1.05 16.43
N ARG A 164 -0.56 0.04 16.29
CA ARG A 164 0.41 0.46 17.30
C ARG A 164 -0.19 0.55 18.72
N PRO A 165 0.61 0.31 19.78
CA PRO A 165 0.10 0.26 21.15
C PRO A 165 -0.62 1.55 21.56
N GLU A 166 -0.15 2.70 21.09
CA GLU A 166 -0.75 4.01 21.39
C GLU A 166 -2.21 4.06 20.95
N ILE A 167 -2.52 3.57 19.73
CA ILE A 167 -3.89 3.52 19.20
C ILE A 167 -4.75 2.60 20.07
N ASN A 168 -4.25 1.42 20.43
CA ASN A 168 -4.98 0.46 21.26
C ASN A 168 -5.22 0.99 22.68
N GLN A 169 -4.24 1.66 23.29
CA GLN A 169 -4.39 2.33 24.59
C GLN A 169 -5.38 3.50 24.50
N GLY A 170 -5.38 4.23 23.38
CA GLY A 170 -6.30 5.34 23.11
C GLY A 170 -7.69 4.93 22.61
N TRP A 171 -7.99 3.63 22.48
CA TRP A 171 -9.25 3.13 21.92
C TRP A 171 -10.46 3.52 22.77
N GLY A 172 -10.38 3.33 24.09
CA GLY A 172 -11.45 3.69 25.03
C GLY A 172 -11.72 5.19 25.09
N GLU A 173 -10.68 6.03 25.04
CA GLU A 173 -10.82 7.49 24.93
C GLU A 173 -11.50 7.88 23.61
N THR A 174 -11.11 7.25 22.50
CA THR A 174 -11.75 7.48 21.19
C THR A 174 -13.24 7.16 21.25
N ARG A 175 -13.61 6.02 21.85
CA ARG A 175 -15.01 5.64 22.06
C ARG A 175 -15.76 6.65 22.94
N ARG A 176 -15.14 7.14 24.01
CA ARG A 176 -15.75 8.17 24.88
C ARG A 176 -15.99 9.49 24.15
N GLN A 177 -15.02 9.97 23.36
CA GLN A 177 -15.18 11.20 22.57
C GLN A 177 -16.33 11.09 21.56
N ALA A 178 -16.51 9.92 20.96
CA ALA A 178 -17.60 9.67 20.03
C ALA A 178 -19.01 9.80 20.66
N GLN A 179 -19.16 9.70 21.98
CA GLN A 179 -20.45 9.86 22.65
C GLN A 179 -21.05 11.27 22.54
N SER A 180 -20.20 12.25 22.20
CA SER A 180 -20.60 13.64 21.96
C SER A 180 -21.10 13.91 20.54
N LEU A 181 -20.95 12.94 19.64
CA LEU A 181 -21.43 13.04 18.26
C LEU A 181 -22.95 12.80 18.18
N ASP A 182 -23.52 13.19 17.04
CA ASP A 182 -24.89 12.83 16.69
C ASP A 182 -25.06 11.29 16.73
N ARG A 183 -26.03 10.84 17.52
CA ARG A 183 -26.30 9.42 17.77
C ARG A 183 -27.18 8.79 16.70
N SER A 184 -27.80 9.61 15.84
CA SER A 184 -28.70 9.12 14.78
C SER A 184 -27.95 8.58 13.56
N GLU A 185 -26.67 8.89 13.41
CA GLU A 185 -25.88 8.58 12.22
C GLU A 185 -24.62 7.76 12.55
N PRO A 186 -24.23 6.81 11.68
CA PRO A 186 -22.90 6.21 11.73
C PRO A 186 -21.81 7.26 11.55
N PHE A 187 -20.66 7.04 12.19
CA PHE A 187 -19.52 7.94 12.11
C PHE A 187 -18.24 7.22 11.73
N LYS A 188 -17.25 8.02 11.36
CA LYS A 188 -15.89 7.60 11.06
C LYS A 188 -14.89 8.42 11.86
N VAL A 189 -13.84 7.77 12.34
CA VAL A 189 -12.68 8.45 12.92
C VAL A 189 -11.40 7.89 12.34
N GLU A 190 -10.53 8.78 11.86
CA GLU A 190 -9.14 8.43 11.57
C GLU A 190 -8.31 8.72 12.83
N VAL A 191 -7.60 7.71 13.31
CA VAL A 191 -6.71 7.80 14.48
C VAL A 191 -5.29 7.60 13.99
N GLU A 192 -4.42 8.57 14.24
CA GLU A 192 -3.03 8.57 13.79
C GLU A 192 -2.06 8.85 14.94
N VAL A 193 -0.96 8.10 14.97
CA VAL A 193 0.17 8.34 15.88
C VAL A 193 1.05 9.45 15.31
N LEU A 194 1.12 10.56 16.05
CA LEU A 194 2.04 11.64 15.78
C LEU A 194 3.36 11.39 16.52
N SER A 195 4.47 11.79 15.89
CA SER A 195 5.77 11.80 16.58
C SER A 195 5.69 12.67 17.83
N ALA A 196 6.39 12.27 18.88
CA ALA A 196 6.44 13.04 20.11
C ALA A 196 6.94 14.47 19.83
N PRO A 197 6.38 15.49 20.48
CA PRO A 197 6.78 16.89 20.27
C PRO A 197 8.23 17.18 20.67
N PHE A 198 8.87 16.25 21.40
CA PHE A 198 10.29 16.28 21.76
C PHE A 198 10.87 14.86 21.87
N PRO A 199 12.19 14.67 21.70
CA PRO A 199 12.83 13.35 21.84
C PRO A 199 12.53 12.71 23.19
N GLY A 200 12.02 11.47 23.18
CA GLY A 200 11.67 10.72 24.40
C GLY A 200 10.32 11.09 25.03
N GLY A 201 9.56 12.03 24.47
CA GLY A 201 8.18 12.32 24.89
C GLY A 201 7.19 11.21 24.52
N PRO A 202 5.99 11.20 25.14
CA PRO A 202 4.93 10.28 24.74
C PRO A 202 4.44 10.64 23.32
N ALA A 203 4.16 9.62 22.51
CA ALA A 203 3.52 9.84 21.23
C ALA A 203 2.07 10.31 21.43
N GLU A 204 1.62 11.25 20.60
CA GLU A 204 0.27 11.81 20.66
C GLU A 204 -0.64 11.15 19.62
N LEU A 205 -1.94 11.12 19.90
CA LEU A 205 -2.95 10.63 18.95
C LEU A 205 -3.76 11.77 18.36
N ARG A 206 -3.70 11.93 17.06
CA ARG A 206 -4.62 12.78 16.31
C ARG A 206 -5.87 12.00 15.95
N ARG A 207 -7.05 12.59 16.20
CA ARG A 207 -8.36 12.04 15.84
C ARG A 207 -9.07 12.99 14.90
N THR A 208 -9.36 12.50 13.70
CA THR A 208 -10.06 13.29 12.68
C THR A 208 -11.42 12.65 12.42
N TRP A 209 -12.48 13.35 12.82
CA TRP A 209 -13.86 12.85 12.80
C TRP A 209 -14.57 13.26 11.51
N ASN A 210 -15.26 12.31 10.88
CA ASN A 210 -16.17 12.52 9.73
C ASN A 210 -15.58 13.34 8.57
N SER A 211 -14.25 13.38 8.45
CA SER A 211 -13.57 14.07 7.36
C SER A 211 -13.54 13.23 6.09
N ALA A 212 -13.32 13.86 4.94
CA ALA A 212 -13.04 13.14 3.69
C ALA A 212 -11.82 12.21 3.87
N HIS A 213 -11.77 11.10 3.12
CA HIS A 213 -10.64 10.19 3.17
C HIS A 213 -9.34 10.94 2.79
N GLY A 214 -8.29 10.80 3.61
CA GLY A 214 -7.03 11.49 3.38
C GLY A 214 -7.04 12.99 3.69
N ALA A 215 -8.09 13.52 4.33
CA ALA A 215 -8.15 14.94 4.72
C ALA A 215 -7.00 15.38 5.65
N ALA A 216 -6.38 14.43 6.35
CA ALA A 216 -5.20 14.67 7.20
C ALA A 216 -3.85 14.51 6.45
N GLY A 217 -3.88 14.28 5.14
CA GLY A 217 -2.74 13.92 4.29
C GLY A 217 -2.52 12.40 4.21
N PHE A 218 -1.88 11.94 3.13
CA PHE A 218 -1.39 10.56 3.05
C PHE A 218 -0.05 10.42 3.78
N ARG A 219 0.05 9.40 4.63
CA ARG A 219 1.30 8.96 5.26
C ARG A 219 1.34 7.44 5.20
N GLN A 220 2.55 6.91 5.01
CA GLN A 220 2.81 5.48 5.06
C GLN A 220 2.45 4.91 6.44
N VAL A 221 1.74 3.79 6.44
CA VAL A 221 1.13 3.25 7.67
C VAL A 221 2.09 2.46 8.54
N ASN A 222 3.28 2.13 8.02
CA ASN A 222 4.32 1.34 8.66
C ASN A 222 5.63 2.13 8.60
N ASP A 223 5.98 2.78 9.71
CA ASP A 223 7.12 3.70 9.76
C ASP A 223 8.44 2.96 9.50
N GLU A 224 8.62 1.77 10.10
CA GLU A 224 9.84 0.98 9.94
C GLU A 224 10.08 0.55 8.49
N GLN A 225 9.03 0.16 7.76
CA GLN A 225 9.14 -0.19 6.34
C GLN A 225 9.31 1.04 5.45
N ASN A 226 8.70 2.17 5.81
CA ASN A 226 8.93 3.44 5.12
C ASN A 226 10.39 3.90 5.21
N GLU A 227 11.03 3.74 6.36
CA GLU A 227 12.48 4.03 6.49
C GLU A 227 13.34 3.09 5.63
N GLN A 228 12.98 1.81 5.54
CA GLN A 228 13.68 0.85 4.66
C GLN A 228 13.54 1.25 3.18
N LEU A 229 12.33 1.62 2.74
CA LEU A 229 12.10 2.10 1.38
C LEU A 229 12.92 3.36 1.09
N LYS A 230 12.86 4.37 1.97
CA LYS A 230 13.65 5.59 1.82
C LYS A 230 15.15 5.30 1.77
N GLY A 231 15.65 4.42 2.64
CA GLY A 231 17.04 3.99 2.67
C GLY A 231 17.48 3.28 1.39
N TRP A 232 16.63 2.42 0.82
CA TRP A 232 16.90 1.76 -0.45
C TRP A 232 16.92 2.75 -1.63
N ILE A 233 15.98 3.70 -1.67
CA ILE A 233 15.98 4.76 -2.71
C ILE A 233 17.26 5.59 -2.60
N ARG A 234 17.65 6.00 -1.39
CA ARG A 234 18.87 6.77 -1.15
C ARG A 234 20.13 6.05 -1.63
N SER A 235 20.31 4.79 -1.22
CA SER A 235 21.46 3.98 -1.63
C SER A 235 21.46 3.63 -3.12
N THR A 236 20.29 3.67 -3.77
CA THR A 236 20.17 3.45 -5.20
C THR A 236 20.60 4.68 -6.01
N PHE A 237 20.43 5.88 -5.46
CA PHE A 237 20.87 7.11 -6.10
C PHE A 237 22.33 7.46 -5.78
N GLU A 238 22.85 7.18 -4.58
CA GLU A 238 24.21 7.60 -4.20
C GLU A 238 25.36 6.90 -4.97
N PRO A 239 26.48 7.63 -5.27
CA PRO A 239 26.63 9.08 -5.17
C PRO A 239 25.94 9.77 -6.35
N TRP A 240 25.12 10.79 -6.08
CA TRP A 240 24.45 11.56 -7.14
C TRP A 240 24.68 13.06 -6.99
N ASN A 241 25.09 13.69 -8.09
CA ASN A 241 25.39 15.11 -8.20
C ASN A 241 24.55 15.79 -9.30
N GLY A 242 23.35 15.32 -9.57
CA GLY A 242 22.51 15.95 -10.58
C GLY A 242 21.74 17.16 -10.05
N SER A 243 20.95 17.75 -10.95
CA SER A 243 20.40 19.09 -10.73
C SER A 243 18.97 19.08 -10.19
N GLU A 244 18.14 18.12 -10.58
CA GLU A 244 16.69 18.22 -10.40
C GLU A 244 16.01 16.86 -10.17
N LEU A 245 15.09 16.83 -9.21
CA LEU A 245 14.24 15.68 -8.87
C LEU A 245 12.76 16.01 -9.05
N TYR A 246 12.06 15.18 -9.81
CA TYR A 246 10.61 15.21 -9.94
C TYR A 246 9.98 14.09 -9.11
N ASP A 247 9.35 14.44 -7.99
CA ASP A 247 8.58 13.52 -7.14
C ASP A 247 7.10 13.65 -7.51
N LEU A 248 6.65 12.78 -8.42
CA LEU A 248 5.27 12.76 -8.88
C LEU A 248 4.47 11.79 -8.01
N PHE A 249 3.29 12.24 -7.58
CA PHE A 249 2.50 11.59 -6.54
C PHE A 249 3.21 11.61 -5.16
N GLY A 250 4.00 12.67 -4.93
CA GLY A 250 4.88 12.75 -3.75
C GLY A 250 4.17 13.06 -2.43
N GLY A 251 2.86 13.32 -2.45
CA GLY A 251 2.08 13.76 -1.29
C GLY A 251 2.72 14.95 -0.56
N ALA A 252 3.18 14.70 0.66
CA ALA A 252 3.89 15.66 1.51
C ALA A 252 5.43 15.55 1.43
N GLY A 253 5.96 14.92 0.38
CA GLY A 253 7.41 14.79 0.12
C GLY A 253 8.08 13.64 0.86
N ASN A 254 7.33 12.58 1.17
CA ASN A 254 7.82 11.46 1.98
C ASN A 254 9.13 10.84 1.43
N LEU A 255 9.20 10.62 0.11
CA LEU A 255 10.35 9.98 -0.54
C LEU A 255 11.43 10.97 -0.99
N SER A 256 11.06 12.23 -1.22
CA SER A 256 11.95 13.26 -1.76
C SER A 256 12.64 14.14 -0.72
N LEU A 257 12.07 14.33 0.48
CA LEU A 257 12.63 15.21 1.53
C LEU A 257 14.07 14.86 1.91
N GLN A 258 14.41 13.57 1.91
CA GLN A 258 15.76 13.10 2.22
C GLN A 258 16.84 13.56 1.23
N PHE A 259 16.46 14.10 0.06
CA PHE A 259 17.39 14.59 -0.96
C PHE A 259 17.55 16.12 -0.95
N GLN A 260 16.95 16.82 0.01
CA GLN A 260 16.95 18.30 0.05
C GLN A 260 18.35 18.91 0.06
N ASP A 261 19.36 18.24 0.63
CA ASP A 261 20.73 18.76 0.70
C ASP A 261 21.60 18.37 -0.50
N SER A 262 21.14 17.43 -1.33
CA SER A 262 21.90 16.88 -2.48
C SER A 262 21.37 17.34 -3.83
N MET A 263 20.13 17.85 -3.89
CA MET A 263 19.46 18.25 -5.13
C MET A 263 19.46 19.78 -5.27
N SER A 264 19.76 20.29 -6.46
CA SER A 264 19.67 21.74 -6.70
C SER A 264 18.23 22.22 -6.79
N MET A 265 17.29 21.35 -7.20
CA MET A 265 15.85 21.62 -7.28
C MET A 265 15.04 20.34 -7.03
N ILE A 266 13.96 20.44 -6.26
CA ILE A 266 13.01 19.34 -6.01
C ILE A 266 11.59 19.83 -6.29
N HIS A 267 10.87 19.07 -7.10
CA HIS A 267 9.48 19.30 -7.45
C HIS A 267 8.63 18.16 -6.91
N CYS A 268 7.94 18.39 -5.80
CA CYS A 268 6.97 17.45 -5.23
C CYS A 268 5.56 17.82 -5.68
N VAL A 269 4.88 16.89 -6.35
CA VAL A 269 3.61 17.14 -7.03
C VAL A 269 2.59 16.10 -6.63
N ASP A 270 1.46 16.55 -6.08
CA ASP A 270 0.35 15.69 -5.71
C ASP A 270 -0.93 16.51 -5.62
N VAL A 271 -2.09 15.90 -5.80
CA VAL A 271 -3.37 16.59 -5.56
C VAL A 271 -3.54 16.99 -4.09
N SER A 272 -2.93 16.24 -3.18
CA SER A 272 -2.90 16.47 -1.74
C SER A 272 -1.64 17.19 -1.24
N SER A 273 -0.74 17.65 -2.13
CA SER A 273 0.42 18.43 -1.70
C SER A 273 -0.02 19.66 -0.92
N PRO A 274 0.72 20.03 0.14
CA PRO A 274 0.32 21.12 1.01
C PRO A 274 0.30 22.46 0.25
N ALA A 275 -0.69 23.30 0.54
CA ALA A 275 -0.84 24.61 -0.11
C ALA A 275 0.32 25.58 0.19
N GLN A 276 1.00 25.36 1.33
CA GLN A 276 2.22 26.06 1.72
C GLN A 276 3.27 25.02 2.08
N SER A 277 4.53 25.27 1.68
CA SER A 277 5.63 24.38 2.07
C SER A 277 5.71 24.26 3.60
N PRO A 278 5.95 23.05 4.14
CA PRO A 278 6.20 22.88 5.57
C PRO A 278 7.31 23.82 6.08
N VAL A 279 7.19 24.29 7.32
CA VAL A 279 8.20 25.15 7.95
C VAL A 279 9.56 24.47 7.90
N GLY A 280 10.60 25.21 7.50
CA GLY A 280 11.97 24.70 7.36
C GLY A 280 12.26 24.04 6.00
N THR A 281 11.28 23.93 5.11
CA THR A 281 11.51 23.45 3.73
C THR A 281 12.39 24.45 2.96
N PRO A 282 13.52 24.02 2.36
CA PRO A 282 14.37 24.90 1.56
C PRO A 282 13.67 25.48 0.33
N SER A 283 14.10 26.67 -0.12
CA SER A 283 13.45 27.38 -1.25
C SER A 283 13.50 26.65 -2.61
N HIS A 284 14.47 25.74 -2.76
CA HIS A 284 14.60 24.88 -3.93
C HIS A 284 13.75 23.60 -3.87
N PHE A 285 13.13 23.31 -2.72
CA PHE A 285 12.13 22.27 -2.58
C PHE A 285 10.73 22.90 -2.68
N ARG A 286 10.00 22.53 -3.74
CA ARG A 286 8.69 23.12 -4.05
C ARG A 286 7.59 22.07 -4.11
N PHE A 287 6.47 22.40 -3.47
CA PHE A 287 5.25 21.60 -3.49
C PHE A 287 4.25 22.18 -4.49
N TYR A 288 3.54 21.32 -5.21
CA TYR A 288 2.53 21.71 -6.20
C TYR A 288 1.25 20.88 -6.02
N SER A 289 0.17 21.54 -5.61
CA SER A 289 -1.17 20.92 -5.58
C SER A 289 -1.76 20.84 -6.99
N SER A 290 -1.54 19.72 -7.67
CA SER A 290 -2.00 19.47 -9.04
C SER A 290 -1.99 17.98 -9.37
N PRO A 291 -2.85 17.50 -10.28
CA PRO A 291 -2.63 16.20 -10.91
C PRO A 291 -1.24 16.14 -11.54
N ALA A 292 -0.50 15.07 -11.25
CA ALA A 292 0.90 14.91 -11.64
C ALA A 292 1.10 14.97 -13.17
N SER A 293 0.27 14.26 -13.93
CA SER A 293 0.29 14.25 -15.41
C SER A 293 0.12 15.66 -16.00
N ARG A 294 -0.92 16.37 -15.55
CA ARG A 294 -1.18 17.75 -15.99
C ARG A 294 0.01 18.68 -15.70
N TRP A 295 0.59 18.56 -14.51
CA TRP A 295 1.70 19.41 -14.10
C TRP A 295 2.96 19.12 -14.93
N ILE A 296 3.35 17.84 -15.07
CA ILE A 296 4.57 17.47 -15.77
C ILE A 296 4.51 17.78 -17.27
N VAL A 297 3.34 17.60 -17.90
CA VAL A 297 3.11 18.00 -19.30
C VAL A 297 3.30 19.50 -19.48
N LYS A 298 2.80 20.32 -18.54
CA LYS A 298 2.99 21.77 -18.57
C LYS A 298 4.47 22.12 -18.46
N GLN A 299 5.22 21.50 -17.55
CA GLN A 299 6.66 21.75 -17.40
C GLN A 299 7.44 21.34 -18.65
N ALA A 300 7.19 20.16 -19.20
CA ALA A 300 7.84 19.68 -20.41
C ALA A 300 7.60 20.63 -21.59
N ASN A 301 6.36 21.09 -21.78
CA ASN A 301 6.02 22.05 -22.84
C ASN A 301 6.69 23.42 -22.64
N GLN A 302 6.92 23.86 -21.40
CA GLN A 302 7.64 25.09 -21.10
C GLN A 302 9.14 24.94 -21.35
N ALA A 303 9.74 23.83 -20.93
CA ALA A 303 11.14 23.52 -21.17
C ALA A 303 11.46 23.47 -22.67
N SER A 304 10.62 22.82 -23.48
CA SER A 304 10.80 22.76 -24.94
C SER A 304 10.77 24.13 -25.62
N LYS A 305 10.01 25.10 -25.10
CA LYS A 305 9.96 26.48 -25.65
C LYS A 305 11.20 27.31 -25.31
N ASN A 306 11.85 26.99 -24.20
CA ASN A 306 12.98 27.75 -23.65
C ASN A 306 14.33 27.04 -23.87
N ALA A 307 14.35 25.97 -24.67
CA ALA A 307 15.54 25.17 -24.92
C ALA A 307 16.63 26.01 -25.63
N LYS A 308 17.51 26.63 -24.84
CA LYS A 308 18.84 27.02 -25.30
C LYS A 308 19.66 25.74 -25.39
N VAL A 309 20.37 25.54 -26.49
CA VAL A 309 21.33 24.43 -26.65
C VAL A 309 22.45 24.65 -25.62
N THR A 310 22.31 24.07 -24.44
CA THR A 310 23.38 23.97 -23.45
C THR A 310 24.00 22.59 -23.59
N SER A 311 25.32 22.54 -23.79
CA SER A 311 26.09 21.31 -24.03
C SER A 311 26.28 20.43 -22.79
N GLU A 312 25.86 20.87 -21.61
CA GLU A 312 25.97 20.10 -20.37
C GLU A 312 24.75 19.19 -20.19
N LYS A 313 24.99 17.88 -20.33
CA LYS A 313 24.01 16.83 -20.08
C LYS A 313 23.81 16.70 -18.55
N THR A 314 22.89 17.47 -17.98
CA THR A 314 22.50 17.30 -16.58
C THR A 314 21.48 16.17 -16.47
N SER A 315 21.90 15.04 -15.88
CA SER A 315 20.98 13.93 -15.54
C SER A 315 19.93 14.44 -14.54
N ARG A 316 18.67 14.04 -14.76
CA ARG A 316 17.52 14.37 -13.91
C ARG A 316 16.85 13.09 -13.43
N LEU A 317 16.27 13.14 -12.23
CA LEU A 317 15.62 11.99 -11.60
C LEU A 317 14.11 12.17 -11.55
N ALA A 318 13.41 11.04 -11.53
CA ALA A 318 12.02 11.00 -11.09
C ALA A 318 11.78 9.92 -10.04
N ILE A 319 10.83 10.19 -9.15
CA ILE A 319 10.17 9.20 -8.29
C ILE A 319 8.69 9.22 -8.68
N LEU A 320 8.12 8.03 -8.88
CA LEU A 320 6.69 7.84 -9.12
C LEU A 320 6.14 6.93 -8.02
N ASP A 321 5.20 7.43 -7.21
CA ASP A 321 4.46 6.66 -6.20
C ASP A 321 2.94 6.75 -6.43
N PRO A 322 2.44 6.22 -7.57
CA PRO A 322 1.05 6.38 -7.97
C PRO A 322 0.07 5.62 -7.05
N PRO A 323 -1.25 5.89 -7.16
CA PRO A 323 -2.27 5.08 -6.50
C PRO A 323 -2.25 3.61 -6.97
N ARG A 324 -3.07 2.77 -6.33
CA ARG A 324 -3.08 1.31 -6.52
C ARG A 324 -3.24 0.87 -7.98
N GLU A 325 -3.99 1.62 -8.78
CA GLU A 325 -4.22 1.35 -10.20
C GLU A 325 -2.97 1.60 -11.08
N GLY A 326 -1.91 2.15 -10.51
CA GLY A 326 -0.72 2.60 -11.22
C GLY A 326 -0.98 3.89 -12.00
N LEU A 327 -0.19 4.12 -13.04
CA LEU A 327 -0.25 5.31 -13.90
C LEU A 327 -1.43 5.28 -14.87
N SER A 328 -2.00 4.10 -15.16
CA SER A 328 -3.19 3.92 -15.99
C SER A 328 -3.13 4.75 -17.30
N ASP A 329 -4.13 5.58 -17.57
CA ASP A 329 -4.24 6.43 -18.76
C ASP A 329 -3.24 7.59 -18.77
N SER A 330 -2.76 8.00 -17.59
CA SER A 330 -1.78 9.11 -17.44
C SER A 330 -0.36 8.73 -17.81
N PHE A 331 -0.06 7.44 -17.98
CA PHE A 331 1.29 6.96 -18.24
C PHE A 331 1.95 7.60 -19.46
N GLU A 332 1.27 7.65 -20.61
CA GLU A 332 1.93 8.11 -21.84
C GLU A 332 2.34 9.58 -21.75
N GLU A 333 1.45 10.40 -21.20
CA GLU A 333 1.72 11.82 -20.95
C GLU A 333 2.90 12.01 -19.99
N ILE A 334 2.97 11.20 -18.92
CA ILE A 334 4.07 11.24 -17.95
C ILE A 334 5.38 10.79 -18.59
N ALA A 335 5.41 9.62 -19.23
CA ALA A 335 6.63 9.05 -19.82
C ALA A 335 7.23 9.98 -20.88
N VAL A 336 6.42 10.49 -21.81
CA VAL A 336 6.85 11.46 -22.83
C VAL A 336 7.36 12.76 -22.19
N SER A 337 6.72 13.22 -21.11
CA SER A 337 7.15 14.45 -20.44
C SER A 337 8.48 14.27 -19.70
N LEU A 338 8.70 13.12 -19.06
CA LEU A 338 9.97 12.77 -18.42
C LEU A 338 11.11 12.72 -19.44
N GLU A 339 10.89 12.09 -20.60
CA GLU A 339 11.85 12.05 -21.71
C GLU A 339 12.20 13.46 -22.22
N LYS A 340 11.19 14.32 -22.43
CA LYS A 340 11.38 15.72 -22.86
C LYS A 340 12.14 16.56 -21.84
N LEU A 341 11.96 16.28 -20.55
CA LEU A 341 12.69 16.93 -19.47
C LEU A 341 14.09 16.34 -19.29
N GLY A 342 14.48 15.31 -20.05
CA GLY A 342 15.80 14.69 -19.93
C GLY A 342 15.97 13.88 -18.64
N VAL A 343 14.88 13.34 -18.10
CA VAL A 343 14.95 12.37 -17.00
C VAL A 343 15.45 11.05 -17.55
N ASP A 344 16.54 10.55 -16.99
CA ASP A 344 17.21 9.32 -17.43
C ASP A 344 17.29 8.24 -16.34
N ARG A 345 16.80 8.55 -15.13
CA ARG A 345 16.76 7.66 -13.97
C ARG A 345 15.44 7.82 -13.23
N LEU A 346 14.79 6.71 -12.94
CA LEU A 346 13.43 6.66 -12.43
C LEU A 346 13.34 5.63 -11.31
N ILE A 347 12.74 6.01 -10.18
CA ILE A 347 12.23 5.07 -9.19
C ILE A 347 10.72 4.96 -9.37
N ALA A 348 10.24 3.75 -9.64
CA ALA A 348 8.81 3.45 -9.74
C ALA A 348 8.39 2.59 -8.54
N VAL A 349 7.52 3.13 -7.69
CA VAL A 349 6.92 2.47 -6.52
C VAL A 349 5.50 2.01 -6.85
N GLY A 350 5.00 0.98 -6.19
CA GLY A 350 3.61 0.54 -6.36
C GLY A 350 3.19 -0.55 -5.38
N CYS A 351 1.99 -0.39 -4.82
CA CYS A 351 1.42 -1.28 -3.81
C CYS A 351 0.60 -2.46 -4.38
N ASP A 352 0.30 -2.46 -5.68
CA ASP A 352 -0.26 -3.62 -6.38
C ASP A 352 0.75 -4.14 -7.43
N PRO A 353 1.18 -5.42 -7.30
CA PRO A 353 2.17 -6.00 -8.21
C PRO A 353 1.77 -6.02 -9.69
N ASP A 354 0.48 -6.14 -10.02
CA ASP A 354 0.04 -6.28 -11.41
C ASP A 354 0.06 -4.93 -12.13
N SER A 355 -0.46 -3.87 -11.50
CA SER A 355 -0.39 -2.52 -12.05
C SER A 355 1.06 -2.02 -12.14
N TRP A 356 1.86 -2.25 -11.08
CA TRP A 356 3.27 -1.88 -11.07
C TRP A 356 4.07 -2.60 -12.16
N ALA A 357 3.92 -3.93 -12.29
CA ALA A 357 4.59 -4.69 -13.34
C ALA A 357 4.20 -4.22 -14.75
N LYS A 358 2.91 -3.90 -14.95
CA LYS A 358 2.42 -3.34 -16.22
C LYS A 358 3.10 -2.01 -16.54
N ASP A 359 3.20 -1.09 -15.58
CA ASP A 359 3.85 0.20 -15.82
C ASP A 359 5.35 0.05 -16.07
N VAL A 360 6.05 -0.83 -15.35
CA VAL A 360 7.45 -1.19 -15.63
C VAL A 360 7.61 -1.73 -17.05
N SER A 361 6.75 -2.65 -17.49
CA SER A 361 6.77 -3.19 -18.87
C SER A 361 6.54 -2.09 -19.92
N ARG A 362 5.63 -1.15 -19.65
CA ARG A 362 5.40 -0.01 -20.54
C ARG A 362 6.61 0.92 -20.60
N PHE A 363 7.28 1.20 -19.48
CA PHE A 363 8.55 1.93 -19.52
C PHE A 363 9.62 1.17 -20.33
N GLN A 364 9.71 -0.16 -20.19
CA GLN A 364 10.63 -0.97 -21.01
C GLN A 364 10.36 -0.86 -22.51
N SER A 365 9.08 -0.81 -22.92
CA SER A 365 8.72 -0.59 -24.32
C SER A 365 9.20 0.77 -24.89
N ARG A 366 9.51 1.72 -24.00
CA ARG A 366 10.07 3.04 -24.33
C ARG A 366 11.59 3.13 -24.16
N GLY A 367 12.28 1.99 -23.96
CA GLY A 367 13.73 1.93 -23.86
C GLY A 367 14.30 2.08 -22.45
N TRP A 368 13.45 2.12 -21.42
CA TRP A 368 13.92 2.06 -20.04
C TRP A 368 14.33 0.64 -19.66
N ILE A 369 15.31 0.50 -18.79
CA ILE A 369 15.82 -0.79 -18.33
C ILE A 369 15.62 -0.87 -16.82
N LEU A 370 14.91 -1.89 -16.35
CA LEU A 370 14.78 -2.21 -14.92
C LEU A 370 16.12 -2.76 -14.42
N ARG A 371 16.84 -1.98 -13.62
CA ARG A 371 18.18 -2.30 -13.12
C ARG A 371 18.16 -2.98 -11.75
N LYS A 372 17.30 -2.51 -10.85
CA LYS A 372 17.15 -3.07 -9.48
C LYS A 372 15.68 -3.16 -9.12
N THR A 373 15.36 -4.15 -8.29
CA THR A 373 14.01 -4.34 -7.73
C THR A 373 14.12 -4.53 -6.23
N ALA A 374 13.22 -3.93 -5.46
CA ALA A 374 13.09 -4.17 -4.04
C ALA A 374 11.63 -4.36 -3.64
N LEU A 375 11.39 -5.27 -2.70
CA LEU A 375 10.06 -5.58 -2.18
C LEU A 375 10.03 -5.32 -0.68
N PHE A 376 8.96 -4.71 -0.19
CA PHE A 376 8.79 -4.33 1.20
C PHE A 376 7.46 -4.83 1.75
N ASP A 377 7.46 -5.40 2.95
CA ASP A 377 6.22 -5.80 3.62
C ASP A 377 5.66 -4.69 4.52
N PHE A 378 5.03 -3.69 3.91
CA PHE A 378 4.31 -2.63 4.64
C PHE A 378 3.09 -3.14 5.40
N PHE A 379 2.53 -4.28 4.99
CA PHE A 379 1.21 -4.75 5.43
C PHE A 379 1.22 -6.25 5.79
N PRO A 380 2.00 -6.67 6.81
CA PRO A 380 1.94 -8.05 7.27
C PRO A 380 0.52 -8.40 7.75
N GLN A 381 0.16 -9.68 7.70
CA GLN A 381 -1.20 -10.22 7.89
C GLN A 381 -2.20 -9.93 6.77
N THR A 382 -1.75 -9.31 5.69
CA THR A 382 -2.54 -9.00 4.48
C THR A 382 -1.78 -9.45 3.23
N PRO A 383 -2.46 -9.62 2.07
CA PRO A 383 -1.80 -9.96 0.81
C PRO A 383 -1.01 -8.84 0.14
N HIS A 384 -1.07 -7.62 0.68
CA HIS A 384 -0.44 -6.45 0.07
C HIS A 384 1.08 -6.49 0.21
N VAL A 385 1.78 -6.02 -0.83
CA VAL A 385 3.23 -5.91 -0.90
C VAL A 385 3.59 -4.65 -1.66
N GLU A 386 4.56 -3.91 -1.14
CA GLU A 386 5.08 -2.71 -1.80
C GLU A 386 6.24 -3.12 -2.71
N SER A 387 6.21 -2.67 -3.96
CA SER A 387 7.23 -2.97 -4.97
C SER A 387 7.92 -1.68 -5.42
N ALA A 388 9.24 -1.68 -5.49
CA ALA A 388 10.04 -0.57 -6.00
C ALA A 388 11.00 -1.04 -7.09
N GLY A 389 11.09 -0.28 -8.17
CA GLY A 389 11.98 -0.55 -9.30
C GLY A 389 12.84 0.66 -9.61
N PHE A 390 14.13 0.44 -9.83
CA PHE A 390 15.03 1.45 -10.37
C PHE A 390 15.19 1.22 -11.87
N LEU A 391 14.75 2.18 -12.66
CA LEU A 391 14.81 2.16 -14.11
C LEU A 391 15.78 3.22 -14.62
N THR A 392 16.48 2.91 -15.70
CA THR A 392 17.34 3.86 -16.40
C THR A 392 17.03 3.91 -17.88
N LEU A 393 17.14 5.09 -18.50
CA LEU A 393 17.02 5.23 -19.94
C LEU A 393 18.38 4.96 -20.60
N GLY A 394 18.50 3.84 -21.30
CA GLY A 394 19.77 3.39 -21.91
C GLY A 394 20.79 2.83 -20.90
N ASP A 395 22.03 2.68 -21.37
CA ASP A 395 23.19 2.34 -20.52
C ASP A 395 23.71 3.60 -19.85
N VAL A 396 23.74 3.56 -18.51
CA VAL A 396 24.12 4.67 -17.63
C VAL A 396 25.58 4.57 -17.26
#